data_AF-A0A7S0Z5R1-F1
#
_entry.id   AF-A0A7S0Z5R1-F1
#
_cell.length_a   1.000
_cell.length_b   1.000
_cell.length_c   1.000
_cell.angle_alpha   90.00
_cell.angle_beta   90.00
_cell.angle_gamma   90.00
#
_symmetry.space_group_name_H-M   'P 1'
#
loop_
_entity.id
_entity.type
_entity.pdbx_description
1 polymer ?
#
loop_
_entity_poly.entity_id
_entity_poly.type
_entity_poly.pdbx_seq_one_letter_code
_entity_poly.pdbx_strand_id
1 'polypeptide(L)'
;TTRDDEGVARRTSSRRDGVLGCARATMTMTLIIISSFFLALVPATYANGFKIEVAKLKINTPENVRGTYDVAIANFGRTLYGGSLSGTLTYPANTANSRQGCDASAVAIPDSARQSRGAVILMLDRGSCAFTMKVWNAQLAGADAVIIVDDRDEDLVTMDSGADADTGSYVSNITIPAVLARMVDGNSFDQAITMYGHVVGTLDWHDVLPHPDSRVEWELWSESNDECGYKCEQQNAFIVDFAPIAKQLEQDGYTQFTPHYITWMCAQNPDSRECKAQCINRGRYCAPDPDDDLSHGYSGADVVIDNLRALCVFDAANKTGTPWLWWDFVSQFTSACSMDSGRFAAKS
;
A
#
# COMPACT_ATOMS: atom_id res chain seq x y z
N THR A 1 -27.49 -71.60 -43.26
CA THR A 1 -28.48 -72.61 -43.69
C THR A 1 -29.80 -71.89 -43.91
N THR A 2 -30.31 -71.91 -45.16
CA THR A 2 -31.65 -71.49 -45.68
C THR A 2 -32.09 -70.04 -45.37
N ARG A 3 -32.19 -69.04 -46.27
CA ARG A 3 -32.72 -68.85 -47.65
C ARG A 3 -34.25 -68.98 -47.81
N ASP A 4 -34.79 -68.05 -48.61
CA ASP A 4 -36.13 -67.91 -49.23
C ASP A 4 -37.07 -66.90 -48.51
N ASP A 5 -37.51 -65.73 -49.00
CA ASP A 5 -37.81 -65.09 -50.32
C ASP A 5 -39.31 -65.12 -50.73
N GLU A 6 -39.74 -64.12 -51.51
CA GLU A 6 -41.11 -63.78 -52.05
C GLU A 6 -42.03 -62.90 -51.16
N GLY A 7 -42.74 -61.82 -51.59
CA GLY A 7 -43.16 -61.22 -52.87
C GLY A 7 -44.63 -60.73 -52.68
N VAL A 8 -45.12 -59.52 -53.01
CA VAL A 8 -45.58 -59.03 -54.34
C VAL A 8 -46.50 -57.76 -54.18
N ALA A 9 -46.31 -56.73 -55.04
CA ALA A 9 -47.24 -55.72 -55.66
C ALA A 9 -48.19 -54.81 -54.80
N ARG A 10 -48.66 -53.60 -55.19
CA ARG A 10 -48.79 -52.83 -56.46
C ARG A 10 -49.17 -51.34 -56.18
N ARG A 11 -48.75 -50.45 -57.12
CA ARG A 11 -49.15 -49.07 -57.56
C ARG A 11 -50.53 -48.51 -57.09
N THR A 12 -50.86 -47.20 -56.98
CA THR A 12 -50.74 -45.98 -57.87
C THR A 12 -51.17 -44.73 -57.04
N SER A 13 -50.48 -43.57 -57.02
CA SER A 13 -50.55 -42.38 -57.90
C SER A 13 -51.94 -41.74 -58.14
N SER A 14 -52.14 -40.49 -57.68
CA SER A 14 -52.71 -39.39 -58.49
C SER A 14 -52.49 -38.01 -57.84
N ARG A 15 -52.37 -36.98 -58.69
CA ARG A 15 -51.93 -35.59 -58.50
C ARG A 15 -53.07 -34.64 -58.92
N ARG A 16 -52.92 -33.32 -58.67
CA ARG A 16 -53.65 -32.12 -59.20
C ARG A 16 -54.77 -31.57 -58.29
N ASP A 17 -55.04 -30.27 -58.11
CA ASP A 17 -54.53 -28.94 -58.52
C ASP A 17 -55.00 -27.97 -57.37
N GLY A 18 -54.23 -27.01 -56.84
CA GLY A 18 -54.07 -25.65 -57.34
C GLY A 18 -55.27 -24.71 -57.07
N VAL A 19 -55.30 -23.96 -55.96
CA VAL A 19 -55.93 -22.61 -55.85
C VAL A 19 -55.26 -21.78 -54.74
N LEU A 20 -54.87 -20.55 -55.09
CA LEU A 20 -54.29 -19.50 -54.25
C LEU A 20 -55.39 -18.81 -53.42
N GLY A 21 -55.24 -18.75 -52.10
CA GLY A 21 -56.19 -18.07 -51.20
C GLY A 21 -55.46 -17.41 -50.03
N CYS A 22 -55.44 -16.09 -50.03
CA CYS A 22 -54.82 -15.22 -49.04
C CYS A 22 -55.58 -15.30 -47.71
N ALA A 23 -54.96 -15.81 -46.64
CA ALA A 23 -55.50 -15.74 -45.29
C ALA A 23 -54.39 -15.56 -44.26
N ARG A 24 -54.53 -14.51 -43.45
CA ARG A 24 -53.63 -14.07 -42.39
C ARG A 24 -53.42 -15.18 -41.35
N ALA A 25 -52.18 -15.65 -41.18
CA ALA A 25 -51.79 -16.49 -40.06
C ALA A 25 -51.15 -15.61 -38.98
N THR A 26 -51.85 -15.49 -37.85
CA THR A 26 -51.32 -15.00 -36.57
C THR A 26 -50.17 -15.91 -36.12
N MET A 27 -48.95 -15.39 -36.20
CA MET A 27 -47.74 -16.03 -35.69
C MET A 27 -47.68 -15.81 -34.17
N THR A 28 -47.94 -16.86 -33.39
CA THR A 28 -47.64 -16.89 -31.96
C THR A 28 -46.13 -16.82 -31.79
N MET A 29 -45.66 -15.67 -31.34
CA MET A 29 -44.26 -15.36 -31.07
C MET A 29 -43.87 -15.96 -29.72
N THR A 30 -43.15 -17.09 -29.74
CA THR A 30 -42.52 -17.66 -28.56
C THR A 30 -41.38 -16.73 -28.12
N LEU A 31 -41.58 -16.02 -27.01
CA LEU A 31 -40.59 -15.10 -26.44
C LEU A 31 -39.47 -15.92 -25.77
N ILE A 32 -38.33 -16.08 -26.43
CA ILE A 32 -37.10 -16.55 -25.79
C ILE A 32 -36.53 -15.36 -25.03
N ILE A 33 -36.73 -15.32 -23.71
CA ILE A 33 -36.08 -14.34 -22.83
C ILE A 33 -34.62 -14.74 -22.70
N ILE A 34 -33.77 -14.19 -23.58
CA ILE A 34 -32.32 -14.20 -23.39
C ILE A 34 -32.07 -13.21 -22.25
N SER A 35 -31.82 -13.73 -21.05
CA SER A 35 -31.35 -12.93 -19.92
C SER A 35 -29.96 -12.39 -20.27
N SER A 36 -29.92 -11.15 -20.75
CA SER A 36 -28.70 -10.38 -20.93
C SER A 36 -28.11 -10.11 -19.55
N PHE A 37 -27.21 -10.97 -19.10
CA PHE A 37 -26.33 -10.70 -17.97
C PHE A 37 -25.40 -9.57 -18.39
N PHE A 38 -25.84 -8.32 -18.19
CA PHE A 38 -24.96 -7.15 -18.20
C PHE A 38 -24.03 -7.31 -17.01
N LEU A 39 -22.85 -7.87 -17.25
CA LEU A 39 -21.73 -7.79 -16.34
C LEU A 39 -21.37 -6.30 -16.29
N ALA A 40 -21.87 -5.59 -15.28
CA ALA A 40 -21.40 -4.25 -14.97
C ALA A 40 -19.93 -4.39 -14.59
N LEU A 41 -19.05 -4.10 -15.55
CA LEU A 41 -17.67 -3.74 -15.27
C LEU A 41 -17.73 -2.47 -14.43
N VAL A 42 -17.81 -2.66 -13.11
CA VAL A 42 -17.48 -1.61 -12.16
C VAL A 42 -16.01 -1.31 -12.45
N PRO A 43 -15.65 -0.11 -12.94
CA PRO A 43 -14.26 0.25 -13.03
C PRO A 43 -13.72 0.13 -11.61
N ALA A 44 -12.79 -0.80 -11.39
CA ALA A 44 -11.98 -0.80 -10.20
C ALA A 44 -11.27 0.55 -10.20
N THR A 45 -11.76 1.48 -9.37
CA THR A 45 -11.00 2.65 -9.01
C THR A 45 -9.82 2.12 -8.23
N TYR A 46 -8.72 1.87 -8.92
CA TYR A 46 -7.43 1.70 -8.29
C TYR A 46 -7.15 3.02 -7.58
N ALA A 47 -7.47 3.08 -6.30
CA ALA A 47 -6.98 4.10 -5.40
C ALA A 47 -5.48 3.83 -5.24
N ASN A 48 -4.71 4.22 -6.26
CA ASN A 48 -3.25 4.25 -6.20
C ASN A 48 -2.87 5.46 -5.36
N GLY A 49 -3.05 5.34 -4.05
CA GLY A 49 -2.62 6.29 -3.05
C GLY A 49 -2.00 5.51 -1.90
N PHE A 50 -1.03 6.13 -1.22
CA PHE A 50 -0.38 5.55 -0.06
C PHE A 50 -1.44 5.10 0.96
N LYS A 51 -1.51 3.79 1.23
CA LYS A 51 -2.52 3.23 2.14
C LYS A 51 -2.09 3.53 3.57
N ILE A 52 -2.86 4.35 4.26
CA ILE A 52 -2.64 4.62 5.68
C ILE A 52 -2.89 3.33 6.46
N GLU A 53 -1.89 2.90 7.22
CA GLU A 53 -2.04 1.77 8.14
C GLU A 53 -2.74 2.24 9.42
N VAL A 54 -3.87 1.61 9.73
CA VAL A 54 -4.73 1.99 10.85
C VAL A 54 -4.76 0.86 11.88
N ALA A 55 -4.30 1.15 13.09
CA ALA A 55 -4.47 0.30 14.26
C ALA A 55 -5.74 0.69 15.04
N LYS A 56 -6.12 -0.13 16.02
CA LYS A 56 -7.23 0.18 16.92
C LYS A 56 -6.73 0.59 18.29
N LEU A 57 -7.23 1.69 18.82
CA LEU A 57 -7.09 2.08 20.22
C LEU A 57 -8.39 1.76 20.95
N LYS A 58 -8.37 0.76 21.83
CA LYS A 58 -9.49 0.36 22.67
C LYS A 58 -9.38 1.04 24.04
N ILE A 59 -10.21 2.04 24.31
CA ILE A 59 -10.25 2.69 25.62
C ILE A 59 -11.19 1.92 26.54
N ASN A 60 -10.67 1.49 27.68
CA ASN A 60 -11.40 0.66 28.66
C ASN A 60 -12.04 1.51 29.76
N THR A 61 -11.33 2.54 30.23
CA THR A 61 -11.77 3.46 31.27
C THR A 61 -11.22 4.87 31.03
N PRO A 62 -11.95 5.94 31.41
CA PRO A 62 -13.26 5.96 32.05
C PRO A 62 -14.44 5.71 31.08
N GLU A 63 -15.65 5.47 31.62
CA GLU A 63 -16.83 5.07 30.84
C GLU A 63 -17.22 6.06 29.74
N ASN A 64 -17.08 7.37 30.00
CA ASN A 64 -17.51 8.43 29.10
C ASN A 64 -16.68 8.52 27.80
N VAL A 65 -15.49 7.92 27.77
CA VAL A 65 -14.63 7.81 26.58
C VAL A 65 -14.32 6.36 26.23
N ARG A 66 -15.08 5.40 26.78
CA ARG A 66 -14.93 3.98 26.43
C ARG A 66 -15.33 3.80 24.97
N GLY A 67 -14.49 3.14 24.21
CA GLY A 67 -14.73 2.93 22.78
C GLY A 67 -13.54 2.31 22.06
N THR A 68 -13.73 2.07 20.77
CA THR A 68 -12.66 1.69 19.84
C THR A 68 -12.48 2.83 18.84
N TYR A 69 -11.23 3.28 18.72
CA TYR A 69 -10.86 4.44 17.91
C TYR A 69 -9.82 4.02 16.88
N ASP A 70 -9.90 4.63 15.70
CA ASP A 70 -8.94 4.43 14.63
C ASP A 70 -7.75 5.36 14.86
N VAL A 71 -6.53 4.81 14.79
CA VAL A 71 -5.29 5.56 14.93
C VAL A 71 -4.33 5.17 13.80
N ALA A 72 -3.66 6.14 13.19
CA ALA A 72 -2.71 5.87 12.11
C ALA A 72 -1.34 5.50 12.67
N ILE A 73 -0.73 4.46 12.13
CA ILE A 73 0.59 3.98 12.56
C ILE A 73 1.66 4.89 11.95
N ALA A 74 2.69 5.22 12.73
CA ALA A 74 3.87 5.90 12.22
C ALA A 74 4.70 4.94 11.35
N ASN A 75 5.36 5.45 10.30
CA ASN A 75 6.26 4.62 9.49
C ASN A 75 7.67 4.45 10.09
N PHE A 76 7.83 4.78 11.38
CA PHE A 76 9.07 4.69 12.14
C PHE A 76 8.78 4.16 13.55
N GLY A 77 9.85 3.82 14.27
CA GLY A 77 9.72 3.11 15.54
C GLY A 77 9.38 1.63 15.33
N ARG A 78 8.98 0.95 16.41
CA ARG A 78 8.69 -0.48 16.36
C ARG A 78 7.21 -0.75 16.63
N THR A 79 6.46 -0.94 15.56
CA THR A 79 5.07 -1.39 15.62
C THR A 79 4.97 -2.85 16.05
N LEU A 80 4.02 -3.17 16.92
CA LEU A 80 3.81 -4.52 17.46
C LEU A 80 2.79 -5.30 16.63
N TYR A 81 3.04 -5.47 15.33
CA TYR A 81 2.14 -6.22 14.43
C TYR A 81 1.76 -7.58 15.02
N GLY A 82 0.48 -7.93 14.96
CA GLY A 82 -0.04 -9.17 15.54
C GLY A 82 -0.07 -9.18 17.08
N GLY A 83 0.13 -8.04 17.72
CA GLY A 83 0.14 -7.90 19.18
C GLY A 83 -0.68 -6.72 19.67
N SER A 84 -0.61 -6.48 20.99
CA SER A 84 -1.26 -5.34 21.64
C SER A 84 -0.44 -4.84 22.82
N LEU A 85 -0.64 -3.57 23.18
CA LEU A 85 0.00 -2.91 24.31
C LEU A 85 -1.06 -2.21 25.14
N SER A 86 -1.26 -2.69 26.36
CA SER A 86 -2.22 -2.11 27.31
C SER A 86 -1.51 -1.23 28.33
N GLY A 87 -2.04 -0.04 28.57
CA GLY A 87 -1.38 0.94 29.39
C GLY A 87 -2.23 2.13 29.76
N THR A 88 -1.63 3.00 30.57
CA THR A 88 -2.24 4.28 30.96
C THR A 88 -1.85 5.35 29.95
N LEU A 89 -2.85 6.05 29.43
CA LEU A 89 -2.71 7.25 28.61
C LEU A 89 -2.54 8.46 29.54
N THR A 90 -1.49 9.23 29.30
CA THR A 90 -1.19 10.45 30.07
C THR A 90 -0.53 11.49 29.18
N TYR A 91 -0.66 12.77 29.53
CA TYR A 91 0.22 13.82 29.03
C TYR A 91 1.46 13.97 29.92
N PRO A 92 2.52 14.65 29.44
CA PRO A 92 3.62 15.10 30.28
C PRO A 92 3.15 15.97 31.46
N ALA A 93 3.95 16.04 32.52
CA ALA A 93 3.64 16.83 33.72
C ALA A 93 3.41 18.31 33.35
N ASN A 94 2.16 18.75 33.54
CA ASN A 94 1.53 20.00 33.07
C ASN A 94 2.45 21.24 32.98
N THR A 95 3.17 21.36 31.87
CA THR A 95 3.70 22.64 31.37
C THR A 95 3.30 22.77 29.90
N ALA A 96 2.79 23.94 29.48
CA ALA A 96 2.22 24.12 28.14
C ALA A 96 3.18 23.71 27.01
N ASN A 97 4.49 23.89 27.22
CA ASN A 97 5.53 23.56 26.24
C ASN A 97 5.88 22.06 26.20
N SER A 98 5.61 21.30 27.27
CA SER A 98 5.94 19.87 27.34
C SER A 98 5.04 19.00 26.46
N ARG A 99 3.78 19.41 26.25
CA ARG A 99 2.80 18.63 25.47
C ARG A 99 3.20 18.46 24.00
N GLN A 100 3.94 19.43 23.44
CA GLN A 100 4.45 19.26 22.08
C GLN A 100 5.66 18.33 21.99
N GLY A 101 6.30 17.94 23.10
CA GLY A 101 7.43 17.00 23.07
C GLY A 101 8.68 17.48 22.34
N CYS A 102 8.82 18.77 22.05
CA CYS A 102 9.95 19.31 21.28
C CYS A 102 11.22 19.49 22.11
N ASP A 103 11.09 19.68 23.42
CA ASP A 103 12.22 19.82 24.36
C ASP A 103 12.28 18.60 25.27
N ALA A 104 13.34 17.79 25.11
CA ALA A 104 13.57 16.59 25.91
C ALA A 104 13.57 16.85 27.42
N SER A 105 14.06 18.02 27.86
CA SER A 105 14.12 18.37 29.28
C SER A 105 12.75 18.72 29.87
N ALA A 106 11.79 19.08 29.01
CA ALA A 106 10.42 19.40 29.40
C ALA A 106 9.50 18.16 29.39
N VAL A 107 9.88 17.07 28.72
CA VAL A 107 9.08 15.84 28.68
C VAL A 107 9.32 15.03 29.95
N ALA A 108 8.42 15.19 30.92
CA ALA A 108 8.42 14.43 32.17
C ALA A 108 7.13 13.62 32.31
N ILE A 109 7.25 12.30 32.45
CA ILE A 109 6.10 11.42 32.71
C ILE A 109 5.66 11.57 34.17
N PRO A 110 4.38 11.84 34.45
CA PRO A 110 3.86 11.91 35.82
C PRO A 110 4.10 10.62 36.61
N ASP A 111 4.45 10.74 37.89
CA ASP A 111 4.70 9.58 38.77
C ASP A 111 3.50 8.65 38.87
N SER A 112 2.27 9.19 38.82
CA SER A 112 1.03 8.41 38.80
C SER A 112 0.96 7.46 37.61
N ALA A 113 1.45 7.87 36.44
CA ALA A 113 1.51 7.02 35.26
C ALA A 113 2.60 5.97 35.39
N ARG A 114 3.79 6.32 35.92
CA ARG A 114 4.88 5.36 36.16
C ARG A 114 4.52 4.27 37.19
N GLN A 115 3.68 4.61 38.16
CA GLN A 115 3.20 3.68 39.18
C GLN A 115 1.99 2.86 38.71
N SER A 116 1.40 3.21 37.57
CA SER A 116 0.28 2.46 37.00
C SER A 116 0.74 1.07 36.55
N ARG A 117 -0.18 0.09 36.54
CA ARG A 117 0.11 -1.24 36.01
C ARG A 117 -0.01 -1.20 34.49
N GLY A 118 1.00 -1.70 33.79
CA GLY A 118 1.02 -1.75 32.33
C GLY A 118 1.96 -0.72 31.72
N ALA A 119 1.80 -0.49 30.43
CA ALA A 119 2.62 0.45 29.66
C ALA A 119 2.29 1.91 30.00
N VAL A 120 3.28 2.80 29.86
CA VAL A 120 3.05 4.24 29.81
C VAL A 120 2.88 4.67 28.36
N ILE A 121 1.65 5.04 28.01
CA ILE A 121 1.30 5.55 26.68
C ILE A 121 1.26 7.08 26.77
N LEU A 122 2.32 7.74 26.29
CA LEU A 122 2.44 9.18 26.40
C LEU A 122 1.71 9.88 25.24
N MET A 123 0.78 10.77 25.58
CA MET A 123 0.09 11.63 24.62
C MET A 123 0.89 12.91 24.42
N LEU A 124 1.07 13.30 23.15
CA LEU A 124 1.72 14.55 22.75
C LEU A 124 0.89 15.23 21.67
N ASP A 125 0.96 16.56 21.59
CA ASP A 125 0.23 17.33 20.59
C ASP A 125 1.09 17.51 19.33
N ARG A 126 0.46 17.39 18.15
CA ARG A 126 1.04 17.85 16.88
C ARG A 126 1.34 19.35 16.96
N GLY A 127 2.36 19.79 16.23
CA GLY A 127 2.75 21.19 16.26
C GLY A 127 4.12 21.46 15.62
N SER A 128 4.93 22.27 16.30
CA SER A 128 6.06 22.98 15.70
C SER A 128 7.32 22.16 15.37
N CYS A 129 7.41 20.91 15.84
CA CYS A 129 8.57 20.04 15.63
C CYS A 129 8.20 18.70 14.98
N ALA A 130 9.20 18.05 14.40
CA ALA A 130 9.14 16.75 13.75
C ALA A 130 8.47 15.66 14.62
N PHE A 131 7.73 14.75 13.99
CA PHE A 131 7.11 13.61 14.69
C PHE A 131 8.15 12.70 15.32
N THR A 132 9.23 12.41 14.59
CA THR A 132 10.34 11.58 15.07
C THR A 132 10.99 12.14 16.35
N MET A 133 11.20 13.46 16.42
CA MET A 133 11.75 14.14 17.59
C MET A 133 10.85 13.99 18.82
N LYS A 134 9.53 14.14 18.64
CA LYS A 134 8.54 13.98 19.72
C LYS A 134 8.61 12.58 20.33
N VAL A 135 8.60 11.57 19.48
CA VAL A 135 8.63 10.17 19.91
C VAL A 135 9.98 9.80 20.54
N TRP A 136 11.08 10.31 20.00
CA TRP A 136 12.40 10.14 20.59
C TRP A 136 12.49 10.74 22.00
N ASN A 137 11.99 11.96 22.20
CA ASN A 137 11.99 12.61 23.52
C ASN A 137 11.08 11.88 24.52
N ALA A 138 9.92 11.41 24.07
CA ALA A 138 9.04 10.56 24.89
C ALA A 138 9.72 9.24 25.29
N GLN A 139 10.44 8.59 24.36
CA GLN A 139 11.20 7.39 24.64
C GLN A 139 12.28 7.64 25.69
N LEU A 140 13.04 8.74 25.59
CA LEU A 140 14.05 9.11 26.58
C LEU A 140 13.44 9.37 27.97
N ALA A 141 12.21 9.87 28.03
CA ALA A 141 11.46 10.04 29.27
C ALA A 141 10.95 8.71 29.86
N GLY A 142 11.04 7.60 29.11
CA GLY A 142 10.61 6.26 29.50
C GLY A 142 9.17 5.92 29.15
N ALA A 143 8.62 6.50 28.08
CA ALA A 143 7.34 6.07 27.53
C ALA A 143 7.51 4.73 26.80
N ASP A 144 6.48 3.89 26.85
CA ASP A 144 6.45 2.59 26.15
C ASP A 144 5.75 2.70 24.78
N ALA A 145 4.95 3.74 24.58
CA ALA A 145 4.33 4.10 23.31
C ALA A 145 3.97 5.59 23.29
N VAL A 146 3.72 6.12 22.10
CA VAL A 146 3.29 7.51 21.92
C VAL A 146 2.02 7.59 21.08
N ILE A 147 1.08 8.41 21.55
CA ILE A 147 -0.06 8.87 20.75
C ILE A 147 0.15 10.35 20.46
N ILE A 148 0.31 10.71 19.18
CA ILE A 148 0.34 12.10 18.76
C ILE A 148 -1.08 12.52 18.40
N VAL A 149 -1.60 13.54 19.06
CA VAL A 149 -2.93 14.10 18.81
C VAL A 149 -2.82 15.15 17.72
N ASP A 150 -3.60 14.99 16.66
CA ASP A 150 -3.65 15.96 15.57
C ASP A 150 -4.17 17.33 16.04
N ASP A 151 -3.65 18.41 15.44
CA ASP A 151 -4.07 19.79 15.70
C ASP A 151 -5.11 20.28 14.67
N ARG A 152 -5.52 19.41 13.75
CA ARG A 152 -6.47 19.68 12.68
C ARG A 152 -7.62 18.67 12.70
N ASP A 153 -8.81 19.16 12.32
CA ASP A 153 -9.97 18.31 12.04
C ASP A 153 -9.86 17.78 10.60
N GLU A 154 -9.01 16.77 10.43
CA GLU A 154 -8.75 16.10 9.15
C GLU A 154 -8.80 14.56 9.29
N ASP A 155 -8.86 13.87 8.16
CA ASP A 155 -8.71 12.42 8.13
C ASP A 155 -7.33 12.03 8.66
N LEU A 156 -7.22 10.80 9.19
CA LEU A 156 -5.94 10.27 9.68
C LEU A 156 -4.86 10.37 8.60
N VAL A 157 -3.65 10.75 9.01
CA VAL A 157 -2.46 10.80 8.13
C VAL A 157 -1.34 9.94 8.71
N THR A 158 -0.53 9.36 7.83
CA THR A 158 0.68 8.64 8.28
C THR A 158 1.73 9.64 8.71
N MET A 159 2.27 9.45 9.91
CA MET A 159 3.43 10.21 10.37
C MET A 159 4.68 9.67 9.68
N ASP A 160 5.22 10.46 8.75
CA ASP A 160 6.34 10.10 7.90
C ASP A 160 7.66 10.68 8.42
N SER A 161 8.64 9.81 8.68
CA SER A 161 10.01 10.23 8.99
C SER A 161 10.75 10.84 7.80
N GLY A 162 10.42 10.48 6.56
CA GLY A 162 11.07 11.01 5.34
C GLY A 162 10.78 12.49 5.07
N ALA A 163 9.69 13.02 5.64
CA ALA A 163 9.34 14.44 5.58
C ALA A 163 10.09 15.30 6.62
N ASP A 164 10.72 14.67 7.61
CA ASP A 164 11.47 15.36 8.66
C ASP A 164 12.87 15.71 8.12
N ALA A 165 13.04 16.91 7.55
CA ALA A 165 14.28 17.36 6.89
C ALA A 165 15.58 17.26 7.74
N ASP A 166 15.44 17.00 9.04
CA ASP A 166 16.51 16.81 10.03
C ASP A 166 16.55 15.38 10.60
N THR A 167 16.19 14.34 9.82
CA THR A 167 16.33 12.94 10.28
C THR A 167 17.79 12.61 10.58
N GLY A 168 18.21 12.92 11.81
CA GLY A 168 19.52 12.62 12.34
C GLY A 168 19.68 11.14 12.63
N SER A 169 20.87 10.77 13.12
CA SER A 169 21.26 9.41 13.51
C SER A 169 20.40 8.74 14.58
N TYR A 170 19.40 9.44 15.14
CA TYR A 170 18.58 8.94 16.24
C TYR A 170 17.27 8.27 15.79
N VAL A 171 16.77 8.52 14.57
CA VAL A 171 15.49 7.94 14.10
C VAL A 171 15.54 6.42 14.11
N SER A 172 16.67 5.84 13.71
CA SER A 172 16.93 4.40 13.76
C SER A 172 16.99 3.81 15.18
N ASN A 173 17.12 4.66 16.21
CA ASN A 173 17.12 4.28 17.62
C ASN A 173 15.74 4.42 18.27
N ILE A 174 14.71 4.88 17.55
CA ILE A 174 13.34 4.86 18.04
C ILE A 174 12.85 3.40 18.03
N THR A 175 12.47 2.89 19.20
CA THR A 175 12.12 1.48 19.44
C THR A 175 10.71 1.30 20.00
N ILE A 176 10.03 2.38 20.34
CA ILE A 176 8.64 2.36 20.81
C ILE A 176 7.66 2.60 19.65
N PRO A 177 6.45 2.00 19.70
CA PRO A 177 5.41 2.29 18.72
C PRO A 177 4.88 3.71 18.88
N ALA A 178 4.55 4.34 17.75
CA ALA A 178 3.90 5.64 17.69
C ALA A 178 2.68 5.59 16.77
N VAL A 179 1.61 6.25 17.19
CA VAL A 179 0.39 6.38 16.40
C VAL A 179 -0.14 7.82 16.42
N LEU A 180 -0.87 8.22 15.39
CA LEU A 180 -1.60 9.48 15.32
C LEU A 180 -3.08 9.24 15.66
N ALA A 181 -3.63 10.05 16.56
CA ALA A 181 -5.06 10.11 16.83
C ALA A 181 -5.65 11.41 16.26
N ARG A 182 -6.89 11.35 15.77
CA ARG A 182 -7.62 12.54 15.32
C ARG A 182 -7.77 13.54 16.46
N MET A 183 -7.83 14.83 16.11
CA MET A 183 -8.03 15.93 17.06
C MET A 183 -9.25 15.70 17.97
N VAL A 184 -10.38 15.27 17.40
CA VAL A 184 -11.64 15.08 18.16
C VAL A 184 -11.52 13.99 19.23
N ASP A 185 -10.81 12.90 18.92
CA ASP A 185 -10.64 11.76 19.82
C ASP A 185 -9.63 12.10 20.92
N GLY A 186 -8.49 12.67 20.54
CA GLY A 186 -7.46 13.09 21.50
C GLY A 186 -7.95 14.14 22.50
N ASN A 187 -8.75 15.11 22.05
CA ASN A 187 -9.39 16.10 22.94
C ASN A 187 -10.32 15.45 23.97
N SER A 188 -11.04 14.39 23.59
CA SER A 188 -11.91 13.66 24.52
C SER A 188 -11.08 12.95 25.61
N PHE A 189 -9.93 12.38 25.24
CA PHE A 189 -9.02 11.73 26.17
C PHE A 189 -8.34 12.75 27.10
N ASP A 190 -7.93 13.92 26.60
CA ASP A 190 -7.35 14.99 27.43
C ASP A 190 -8.34 15.47 28.51
N GLN A 191 -9.60 15.67 28.13
CA GLN A 191 -10.67 16.01 29.09
C GLN A 191 -10.85 14.91 30.14
N ALA A 192 -10.84 13.64 29.73
CA ALA A 192 -10.95 12.52 30.65
C ALA A 192 -9.73 12.39 31.58
N ILE A 193 -8.51 12.58 31.08
CA ILE A 193 -7.28 12.59 31.89
C ILE A 193 -7.35 13.73 32.92
N THR A 194 -7.78 14.92 32.50
CA THR A 194 -7.91 16.08 33.38
C THR A 194 -8.95 15.85 34.48
N MET A 195 -10.06 15.19 34.17
CA MET A 195 -11.17 14.97 35.11
C MET A 195 -10.95 13.79 36.05
N TYR A 196 -10.41 12.67 35.55
CA TYR A 196 -10.33 11.40 36.27
C TYR A 196 -8.89 10.97 36.61
N GLY A 197 -7.90 11.75 36.18
CA GLY A 197 -6.48 11.55 36.45
C GLY A 197 -5.79 10.49 35.58
N HIS A 198 -6.55 9.62 34.91
CA HIS A 198 -6.02 8.59 34.02
C HIS A 198 -7.07 8.11 33.02
N VAL A 199 -6.59 7.71 31.84
CA VAL A 199 -7.32 6.94 30.85
C VAL A 199 -6.55 5.64 30.65
N VAL A 200 -7.23 4.49 30.59
CA VAL A 200 -6.58 3.20 30.36
C VAL A 200 -7.08 2.65 29.04
N GLY A 201 -6.15 2.28 28.18
CA GLY A 201 -6.46 1.77 26.85
C GLY A 201 -5.47 0.71 26.38
N THR A 202 -5.82 0.10 25.27
CA THR A 202 -5.05 -0.92 24.59
C THR A 202 -4.85 -0.49 23.15
N LEU A 203 -3.60 -0.28 22.74
CA LEU A 203 -3.23 -0.22 21.33
C LEU A 203 -3.20 -1.65 20.79
N ASP A 204 -3.88 -1.89 19.68
CA ASP A 204 -4.12 -3.21 19.12
C ASP A 204 -3.77 -3.22 17.62
N TRP A 205 -2.79 -4.06 17.26
CA TRP A 205 -2.25 -4.18 15.90
C TRP A 205 -2.55 -5.54 15.26
N HIS A 206 -3.51 -6.32 15.78
CA HIS A 206 -3.83 -7.63 15.19
C HIS A 206 -4.44 -7.49 13.78
N ASP A 207 -5.36 -6.55 13.59
CA ASP A 207 -6.12 -6.38 12.34
C ASP A 207 -5.56 -5.27 11.42
N VAL A 208 -4.26 -4.98 11.50
CA VAL A 208 -3.61 -3.92 10.70
C VAL A 208 -3.33 -4.40 9.27
N LEU A 209 -2.85 -5.63 9.15
CA LEU A 209 -2.54 -6.23 7.86
C LEU A 209 -3.76 -7.03 7.40
N PRO A 210 -4.29 -6.77 6.19
CA PRO A 210 -5.21 -7.69 5.55
C PRO A 210 -4.57 -9.08 5.51
N HIS A 211 -5.34 -10.11 5.85
CA HIS A 211 -4.88 -11.50 5.79
C HIS A 211 -6.03 -12.43 5.35
N PRO A 212 -6.64 -12.19 4.18
CA PRO A 212 -7.79 -12.97 3.71
C PRO A 212 -7.48 -14.48 3.62
N ASP A 213 -6.21 -14.84 3.43
CA ASP A 213 -5.74 -16.21 3.29
C ASP A 213 -4.45 -16.51 4.08
N SER A 214 -4.24 -15.80 5.20
CA SER A 214 -3.05 -15.95 6.08
C SER A 214 -1.70 -15.62 5.41
N ARG A 215 -1.72 -14.92 4.28
CA ARG A 215 -0.55 -14.32 3.66
C ARG A 215 -0.50 -12.83 3.94
N VAL A 216 0.70 -12.27 3.92
CA VAL A 216 0.89 -10.81 3.95
C VAL A 216 1.01 -10.32 2.51
N GLU A 217 0.02 -9.55 2.05
CA GLU A 217 0.15 -8.78 0.81
C GLU A 217 1.03 -7.56 1.03
N TRP A 218 2.08 -7.41 0.22
CA TRP A 218 2.98 -6.27 0.31
C TRP A 218 3.45 -5.83 -1.07
N GLU A 219 3.82 -4.55 -1.15
CA GLU A 219 4.24 -3.88 -2.37
C GLU A 219 5.61 -3.23 -2.19
N LEU A 220 6.41 -3.24 -3.26
CA LEU A 220 7.64 -2.48 -3.35
C LEU A 220 7.49 -1.43 -4.44
N TRP A 221 7.61 -0.16 -4.06
CA TRP A 221 7.71 0.97 -5.00
C TRP A 221 9.18 1.27 -5.23
N SER A 222 9.64 1.14 -6.47
CA SER A 222 11.06 1.31 -6.84
C SER A 222 11.23 2.00 -8.20
N GLU A 223 12.48 2.18 -8.61
CA GLU A 223 12.88 2.58 -9.96
C GLU A 223 14.15 1.84 -10.40
N SER A 224 14.35 1.65 -11.70
CA SER A 224 15.58 1.06 -12.24
C SER A 224 16.74 2.04 -12.34
N ASN A 225 16.52 3.34 -12.11
CA ASN A 225 17.58 4.35 -12.13
C ASN A 225 18.69 4.00 -11.13
N ASP A 226 19.95 4.10 -11.56
CA ASP A 226 21.14 3.83 -10.77
C ASP A 226 22.11 5.03 -10.65
N GLU A 227 21.83 6.16 -11.32
CA GLU A 227 22.70 7.35 -11.33
C GLU A 227 22.25 8.48 -10.39
N CYS A 228 21.17 8.30 -9.61
CA CYS A 228 20.70 9.31 -8.65
C CYS A 228 21.49 9.38 -7.32
N GLY A 229 22.75 8.93 -7.34
CA GLY A 229 23.67 8.92 -6.21
C GLY A 229 23.23 8.00 -5.06
N TYR A 230 23.50 8.42 -3.83
CA TYR A 230 23.30 7.61 -2.61
C TYR A 230 21.89 6.98 -2.49
N LYS A 231 20.85 7.67 -2.96
CA LYS A 231 19.47 7.14 -2.90
C LYS A 231 19.30 5.90 -3.78
N CYS A 232 19.78 5.98 -5.02
CA CYS A 232 19.78 4.86 -5.96
C CYS A 232 20.67 3.72 -5.46
N GLU A 233 21.85 4.04 -4.91
CA GLU A 233 22.74 3.03 -4.31
C GLU A 233 22.05 2.24 -3.19
N GLN A 234 21.34 2.91 -2.27
CA GLN A 234 20.62 2.23 -1.19
C GLN A 234 19.47 1.36 -1.70
N GLN A 235 18.69 1.85 -2.67
CA GLN A 235 17.60 1.07 -3.27
C GLN A 235 18.14 -0.17 -4.00
N ASN A 236 19.19 0.00 -4.79
CA ASN A 236 19.82 -1.08 -5.54
C ASN A 236 20.43 -2.14 -4.62
N ALA A 237 21.10 -1.71 -3.55
CA ALA A 237 21.60 -2.62 -2.52
C ALA A 237 20.45 -3.40 -1.87
N PHE A 238 19.34 -2.75 -1.51
CA PHE A 238 18.18 -3.41 -0.95
C PHE A 238 17.59 -4.48 -1.89
N ILE A 239 17.42 -4.17 -3.18
CA ILE A 239 16.89 -5.13 -4.16
C ILE A 239 17.75 -6.39 -4.21
N VAL A 240 19.08 -6.24 -4.25
CA VAL A 240 20.01 -7.36 -4.31
C VAL A 240 20.04 -8.15 -3.00
N ASP A 241 20.16 -7.47 -1.86
CA ASP A 241 20.29 -8.10 -0.55
C ASP A 241 18.99 -8.78 -0.09
N PHE A 242 17.83 -8.21 -0.42
CA PHE A 242 16.53 -8.71 0.01
C PHE A 242 15.95 -9.79 -0.91
N ALA A 243 16.36 -9.85 -2.19
CA ALA A 243 15.90 -10.84 -3.15
C ALA A 243 15.84 -12.29 -2.62
N PRO A 244 16.90 -12.87 -2.02
CA PRO A 244 16.83 -14.24 -1.51
C PRO A 244 15.79 -14.43 -0.40
N ILE A 245 15.59 -13.42 0.45
CA ILE A 245 14.61 -13.43 1.54
C ILE A 245 13.19 -13.35 0.97
N ALA A 246 12.95 -12.40 0.06
CA ALA A 246 11.65 -12.22 -0.58
C ALA A 246 11.19 -13.47 -1.33
N LYS A 247 12.11 -14.11 -2.06
CA LYS A 247 11.84 -15.38 -2.76
C LYS A 247 11.43 -16.47 -1.78
N GLN A 248 12.15 -16.65 -0.68
CA GLN A 248 11.85 -17.67 0.32
C GLN A 248 10.47 -17.42 0.95
N LEU A 249 10.16 -16.17 1.33
CA LEU A 249 8.87 -15.80 1.92
C LEU A 249 7.69 -16.10 0.99
N GLU A 250 7.84 -15.84 -0.31
CA GLU A 250 6.79 -16.11 -1.29
C GLU A 250 6.67 -17.61 -1.63
N GLN A 251 7.79 -18.31 -1.76
CA GLN A 251 7.81 -19.76 -2.03
C GLN A 251 7.24 -20.60 -0.89
N ASP A 252 7.47 -20.18 0.35
CA ASP A 252 6.88 -20.81 1.55
C ASP A 252 5.41 -20.43 1.75
N GLY A 253 4.87 -19.52 0.93
CA GLY A 253 3.49 -19.08 0.98
C GLY A 253 3.17 -18.14 2.14
N TYR A 254 4.16 -17.44 2.70
CA TYR A 254 3.93 -16.45 3.77
C TYR A 254 3.51 -15.08 3.23
N THR A 255 3.91 -14.75 2.00
CA THR A 255 3.65 -13.43 1.41
C THR A 255 3.06 -13.53 0.01
N GLN A 256 2.35 -12.48 -0.41
CA GLN A 256 2.00 -12.24 -1.81
C GLN A 256 2.55 -10.88 -2.23
N PHE A 257 3.56 -10.89 -3.09
CA PHE A 257 4.29 -9.69 -3.47
C PHE A 257 3.70 -9.06 -4.75
N THR A 258 3.71 -7.73 -4.85
CA THR A 258 3.45 -7.00 -6.11
C THR A 258 4.46 -5.85 -6.29
N PRO A 259 5.24 -5.82 -7.39
CA PRO A 259 6.15 -4.72 -7.68
C PRO A 259 5.44 -3.52 -8.30
N HIS A 260 5.85 -2.33 -7.90
CA HIS A 260 5.40 -1.06 -8.43
C HIS A 260 6.59 -0.17 -8.80
N TYR A 261 6.39 0.67 -9.82
CA TYR A 261 7.40 1.60 -10.28
C TYR A 261 6.88 3.03 -10.22
N ILE A 262 7.70 3.92 -9.69
CA ILE A 262 7.40 5.35 -9.63
C ILE A 262 7.46 5.91 -11.04
N THR A 263 6.48 6.73 -11.40
CA THR A 263 6.42 7.42 -12.70
C THR A 263 6.02 8.86 -12.51
N TRP A 264 6.59 9.71 -13.36
CA TRP A 264 6.21 11.10 -13.52
C TRP A 264 5.37 11.27 -14.78
N MET A 265 4.87 12.47 -15.02
CA MET A 265 4.11 12.81 -16.22
C MET A 265 4.40 14.25 -16.68
N CYS A 266 4.35 14.48 -17.99
CA CYS A 266 4.41 15.80 -18.62
C CYS A 266 3.29 15.98 -19.64
N ALA A 267 2.16 15.30 -19.45
CA ALA A 267 1.01 15.30 -20.36
C ALA A 267 0.44 16.71 -20.66
N GLN A 268 0.75 17.72 -19.84
CA GLN A 268 0.37 19.11 -20.08
C GLN A 268 1.20 19.79 -21.18
N ASN A 269 2.41 19.32 -21.44
CA ASN A 269 3.30 19.83 -22.48
C ASN A 269 4.05 18.67 -23.18
N PRO A 270 3.32 17.79 -23.91
CA PRO A 270 3.90 16.59 -24.50
C PRO A 270 4.92 16.89 -25.61
N ASP A 271 4.93 18.12 -26.12
CA ASP A 271 5.76 18.52 -27.24
C ASP A 271 7.09 19.14 -26.85
N SER A 272 7.32 19.39 -25.55
CA SER A 272 8.59 19.90 -25.04
C SER A 272 9.75 18.94 -25.34
N ARG A 273 10.97 19.47 -25.43
CA ARG A 273 12.16 18.67 -25.70
C ARG A 273 12.38 17.65 -24.58
N GLU A 274 12.23 18.11 -23.34
CA GLU A 274 12.37 17.32 -22.11
C GLU A 274 11.35 16.19 -22.11
N CYS A 275 10.07 16.50 -22.34
CA CYS A 275 9.00 15.50 -22.32
C CYS A 275 9.19 14.44 -23.42
N LYS A 276 9.69 14.83 -24.60
CA LYS A 276 10.00 13.89 -25.69
C LYS A 276 11.20 12.99 -25.39
N ALA A 277 12.18 13.49 -24.64
CA ALA A 277 13.37 12.72 -24.28
C ALA A 277 13.11 11.78 -23.08
N GLN A 278 12.38 12.25 -22.08
CA GLN A 278 12.31 11.62 -20.76
C GLN A 278 11.09 10.70 -20.57
N CYS A 279 10.23 10.58 -21.59
CA CYS A 279 8.94 9.92 -21.44
C CYS A 279 8.57 9.05 -22.63
N ILE A 280 7.74 8.05 -22.35
CA ILE A 280 7.04 7.25 -23.35
C ILE A 280 5.55 7.61 -23.38
N ASN A 281 4.85 7.09 -24.40
CA ASN A 281 3.39 7.23 -24.53
C ASN A 281 2.90 8.69 -24.44
N ARG A 282 3.57 9.59 -25.18
CA ARG A 282 3.24 11.03 -25.25
C ARG A 282 3.20 11.72 -23.87
N GLY A 283 4.20 11.47 -23.04
CA GLY A 283 4.36 12.16 -21.74
C GLY A 283 3.49 11.59 -20.61
N ARG A 284 2.85 10.44 -20.82
CA ARG A 284 2.03 9.78 -19.79
C ARG A 284 2.86 9.05 -18.75
N TYR A 285 4.00 8.50 -19.15
CA TYR A 285 4.92 7.77 -18.28
C TYR A 285 6.32 8.30 -18.50
N CYS A 286 6.93 8.83 -17.45
CA CYS A 286 8.20 9.53 -17.47
C CYS A 286 9.04 9.11 -16.27
N ALA A 287 10.35 9.31 -16.38
CA ALA A 287 11.26 9.41 -15.25
C ALA A 287 12.10 10.70 -15.41
N PRO A 288 12.64 11.27 -14.32
CA PRO A 288 13.68 12.27 -14.40
C PRO A 288 14.87 11.74 -15.21
N ASP A 289 15.63 12.66 -15.75
CA ASP A 289 16.88 12.30 -16.41
C ASP A 289 17.86 11.75 -15.36
N PRO A 290 18.41 10.53 -15.54
CA PRO A 290 19.23 9.85 -14.54
C PRO A 290 20.43 10.64 -14.02
N ASP A 291 21.11 11.36 -14.90
CA ASP A 291 22.35 12.09 -14.64
C ASP A 291 22.21 13.62 -14.81
N ASP A 292 20.95 14.09 -14.92
CA ASP A 292 20.59 15.49 -15.18
C ASP A 292 21.18 16.06 -16.51
N ASP A 293 21.58 15.21 -17.47
CA ASP A 293 22.07 15.61 -18.80
C ASP A 293 21.19 15.09 -19.94
N LEU A 294 20.22 15.93 -20.34
CA LEU A 294 19.31 15.68 -21.48
C LEU A 294 20.00 15.51 -22.86
N SER A 295 21.32 15.63 -22.97
CA SER A 295 22.07 15.53 -24.22
C SER A 295 22.98 14.31 -24.35
N HIS A 296 23.30 13.65 -23.23
CA HIS A 296 24.14 12.46 -23.21
C HIS A 296 23.52 11.40 -22.29
N GLY A 297 24.22 10.28 -22.07
CA GLY A 297 23.75 9.27 -21.13
C GLY A 297 22.48 8.53 -21.56
N TYR A 298 21.85 7.91 -20.58
CA TYR A 298 20.55 7.26 -20.71
C TYR A 298 19.45 8.25 -20.36
N SER A 299 18.32 8.15 -21.04
CA SER A 299 17.18 9.01 -20.75
C SER A 299 16.25 8.39 -19.70
N GLY A 300 15.43 9.22 -19.08
CA GLY A 300 14.28 8.79 -18.29
C GLY A 300 13.31 7.91 -19.08
N ALA A 301 13.24 8.03 -20.43
CA ALA A 301 12.48 7.09 -21.24
C ALA A 301 13.08 5.68 -21.20
N ASP A 302 14.41 5.53 -21.15
CA ASP A 302 15.09 4.24 -21.00
C ASP A 302 14.77 3.60 -19.64
N VAL A 303 14.78 4.39 -18.56
CA VAL A 303 14.35 3.97 -17.21
C VAL A 303 12.91 3.46 -17.23
N VAL A 304 11.99 4.22 -17.82
CA VAL A 304 10.57 3.83 -17.89
C VAL A 304 10.36 2.57 -18.72
N ILE A 305 11.09 2.41 -19.82
CA ILE A 305 11.05 1.19 -20.64
C ILE A 305 11.53 0.00 -19.81
N ASP A 306 12.59 0.14 -19.03
CA ASP A 306 13.10 -0.95 -18.21
C ASP A 306 12.16 -1.30 -17.04
N ASN A 307 11.61 -0.29 -16.36
CA ASN A 307 10.54 -0.47 -15.37
C ASN A 307 9.35 -1.25 -15.96
N LEU A 308 8.98 -0.94 -17.21
CA LEU A 308 7.94 -1.69 -17.93
C LEU A 308 8.37 -3.13 -18.23
N ARG A 309 9.63 -3.39 -18.60
CA ARG A 309 10.13 -4.77 -18.79
C ARG A 309 10.06 -5.57 -17.49
N ALA A 310 10.47 -4.99 -16.37
CA ALA A 310 10.38 -5.63 -15.07
C ALA A 310 8.93 -5.98 -14.71
N LEU A 311 7.98 -5.07 -14.95
CA LEU A 311 6.54 -5.37 -14.79
C LEU A 311 6.06 -6.48 -15.73
N CYS A 312 6.53 -6.52 -16.98
CA CYS A 312 6.22 -7.61 -17.91
C CYS A 312 6.75 -8.97 -17.42
N VAL A 313 7.96 -9.00 -16.87
CA VAL A 313 8.54 -10.21 -16.27
C VAL A 313 7.69 -10.67 -15.08
N PHE A 314 7.30 -9.75 -14.20
CA PHE A 314 6.40 -10.08 -13.10
C PHE A 314 5.06 -10.64 -13.59
N ASP A 315 4.41 -10.00 -14.57
CA ASP A 315 3.15 -10.47 -15.14
C ASP A 315 3.28 -11.88 -15.75
N ALA A 316 4.34 -12.14 -16.51
CA ALA A 316 4.61 -13.45 -17.09
C ALA A 316 4.87 -14.51 -16.01
N ALA A 317 5.69 -14.20 -15.01
CA ALA A 317 6.05 -15.10 -13.92
C ALA A 317 4.85 -15.38 -12.99
N ASN A 318 4.01 -14.37 -12.74
CA ASN A 318 2.81 -14.49 -11.93
C ASN A 318 1.77 -15.40 -12.61
N LYS A 319 1.59 -15.28 -13.93
CA LYS A 319 0.71 -16.17 -14.73
C LYS A 319 1.14 -17.64 -14.67
N THR A 320 2.41 -17.93 -14.42
CA THR A 320 2.93 -19.30 -14.25
C THR A 320 2.98 -19.75 -12.79
N GLY A 321 2.49 -18.94 -11.84
CA GLY A 321 2.51 -19.26 -10.41
C GLY A 321 3.91 -19.21 -9.79
N THR A 322 4.83 -18.46 -10.41
CA THR A 322 6.21 -18.29 -9.95
C THR A 322 6.62 -16.81 -9.88
N PRO A 323 5.82 -15.93 -9.24
CA PRO A 323 6.06 -14.48 -9.20
C PRO A 323 7.46 -14.10 -8.68
N TRP A 324 8.04 -14.92 -7.80
CA TRP A 324 9.37 -14.72 -7.23
C TRP A 324 10.52 -14.70 -8.26
N LEU A 325 10.29 -15.15 -9.51
CA LEU A 325 11.28 -15.01 -10.59
C LEU A 325 11.52 -13.55 -10.98
N TRP A 326 10.61 -12.64 -10.64
CA TRP A 326 10.85 -11.20 -10.78
C TRP A 326 12.08 -10.76 -9.98
N TRP A 327 12.26 -11.27 -8.75
CA TRP A 327 13.43 -10.96 -7.92
C TRP A 327 14.74 -11.40 -8.57
N ASP A 328 14.73 -12.53 -9.29
CA ASP A 328 15.89 -12.98 -10.06
C ASP A 328 16.20 -12.02 -11.21
N PHE A 329 15.18 -11.52 -11.90
CA PHE A 329 15.35 -10.56 -12.98
C PHE A 329 15.91 -9.23 -12.46
N VAL A 330 15.27 -8.60 -11.46
CA VAL A 330 15.69 -7.27 -11.00
C VAL A 330 17.04 -7.30 -10.29
N SER A 331 17.34 -8.31 -9.47
CA SER A 331 18.65 -8.40 -8.81
C SER A 331 19.80 -8.64 -9.79
N GLN A 332 19.57 -9.45 -10.84
CA GLN A 332 20.55 -9.64 -11.92
C GLN A 332 20.70 -8.39 -12.77
N PHE A 333 19.60 -7.70 -13.08
CA PHE A 333 19.63 -6.43 -13.80
C PHE A 333 20.49 -5.41 -13.02
N THR A 334 20.14 -5.15 -11.76
CA THR A 334 20.87 -4.24 -10.87
C THR A 334 22.36 -4.60 -10.74
N SER A 335 22.71 -5.89 -10.75
CA SER A 335 24.10 -6.33 -10.61
C SER A 335 24.90 -6.29 -11.92
N ALA A 336 24.25 -6.39 -13.08
CA ALA A 336 24.91 -6.61 -14.37
C ALA A 336 24.79 -5.46 -15.36
N CYS A 337 23.76 -4.62 -15.20
CA CYS A 337 23.41 -3.51 -16.07
C CYS A 337 23.61 -2.24 -15.26
N SER A 338 24.52 -1.37 -15.71
CA SER A 338 24.78 -0.10 -15.06
C SER A 338 24.91 1.01 -16.09
N MET A 339 24.39 2.20 -15.80
CA MET A 339 24.45 3.35 -16.69
C MET A 339 25.90 3.86 -16.86
N ASP A 340 26.66 3.92 -15.75
CA ASP A 340 28.06 4.35 -15.70
C ASP A 340 28.98 3.65 -16.74
N SER A 341 28.66 2.39 -17.02
CA SER A 341 29.44 1.48 -17.86
C SER A 341 28.79 1.29 -19.23
N GLY A 342 27.73 2.04 -19.53
CA GLY A 342 27.03 1.99 -20.81
C GLY A 342 26.31 0.66 -21.04
N ARG A 343 25.88 -0.02 -19.97
CA ARG A 343 25.28 -1.36 -20.04
C ARG A 343 23.82 -1.44 -19.60
N PHE A 344 23.22 -0.32 -19.18
CA PHE A 344 21.86 -0.25 -18.64
C PHE A 344 20.80 -0.93 -19.51
N ALA A 345 20.94 -0.87 -20.84
CA ALA A 345 20.04 -1.52 -21.80
C ALA A 345 20.70 -2.64 -22.62
N ALA A 346 21.94 -3.06 -22.29
CA ALA A 346 22.73 -3.95 -23.13
C ALA A 346 22.39 -5.45 -22.99
N LYS A 347 21.46 -5.81 -22.09
CA LYS A 347 21.12 -7.20 -21.75
C LYS A 347 19.65 -7.46 -21.37
N SER A 348 18.71 -6.57 -21.71
CA SER A 348 17.29 -6.78 -21.43
C SER A 348 16.47 -7.20 -22.64
#